data_AF-E4U2P1-F1
#
_entry.id   AF-E4U2P1-F1
#
_cell.length_a   1.000
_cell.length_b   1.000
_cell.length_c   1.000
_cell.angle_alpha   90.00
_cell.angle_beta   90.00
_cell.angle_gamma   90.00
#
_symmetry.space_group_name_H-M   'P 1'
#
loop_
_entity.id
_entity.type
_entity.pdbx_description
1 polymer ?
#
loop_
_entity_poly.entity_id
_entity_poly.type
_entity_poly.pdbx_seq_one_letter_code
_entity_poly.pdbx_strand_id
1 'polypeptide(L)'
;MKYSLLIFSSENEFLRNVFASDFEVNVIDKSQPLIDQIRHIKPQLLIIDEEILLSEKDQHYSDLTKDKVYHDLPVIAYYSGQDEIARLKLYQFNVKGIIQKGCESKRFLECAHNVLARSNPHVGSERDKFIKAFISYEDGRSIIIDALYLANYLLRYYRIDAENASNVRLAVILLTIGLKKRKTLKVLQLIQSFDFSPLLIDYLKNYHKPKTVEEKIIIAAMTQIEYDNKNPLLAKAYESLEAEIIQTTNDAVEHHKIYIACAHDIYVFVMRLNKILGEASGEIEKIEKYILHLSDILFHTLVKYGNFYAQITVDDGAYCIGATLESESLPFDEHTTSMLTCYCEDKSIEFQVSKYSLLACMKFDGSDDNTFPTNNAPSTIFPESDPIACSVTSALADTGQPECKQRQVDMGFINCMHYEDHQKITAKAFLEEFEYDTALIDDLNENENDAKDALYFDENLTASVLDSVIVTFVHYTHIFNETIEFRDLAYSVNSLITLLQSIDVESLEETKQKTLKTYLTGIFDNLANWKMHIFIAQDCPDIHYLDASLLSDCALVESLFTTVTNEDESELEFF
;
A
#
# COMPACT_ATOMS: atom_id res chain seq x y z
N MET A 1 6.26 32.83 -3.02
CA MET A 1 6.67 32.43 -1.66
C MET A 1 7.75 31.38 -1.83
N LYS A 2 8.85 31.41 -1.06
CA LYS A 2 9.85 30.33 -1.12
C LYS A 2 9.38 29.19 -0.24
N TYR A 3 9.59 27.95 -0.67
CA TYR A 3 9.30 26.80 0.16
C TYR A 3 10.38 26.62 1.22
N SER A 4 10.01 26.25 2.44
CA SER A 4 10.95 25.89 3.50
C SER A 4 11.54 24.51 3.21
N LEU A 5 12.85 24.44 3.02
CA LEU A 5 13.60 23.21 2.77
C LEU A 5 14.50 22.94 3.96
N LEU A 6 14.50 21.71 4.45
CA LEU A 6 15.43 21.24 5.45
C LEU A 6 16.45 20.25 4.86
N ILE A 7 17.73 20.47 5.15
CA ILE A 7 18.83 19.64 4.69
C ILE A 7 19.51 19.00 5.90
N PHE A 8 19.59 17.67 5.87
CA PHE A 8 20.26 16.81 6.85
C PHE A 8 21.28 15.92 6.12
N SER A 9 22.38 16.53 5.68
CA SER A 9 23.41 15.87 4.86
C SER A 9 24.83 16.23 5.29
N SER A 10 25.82 15.45 4.88
CA SER A 10 27.24 15.80 4.98
C SER A 10 27.66 16.92 4.02
N GLU A 11 26.92 17.16 2.93
CA GLU A 11 27.24 18.17 1.89
C GLU A 11 26.36 19.44 1.99
N ASN A 12 26.08 19.86 3.22
CA ASN A 12 25.16 20.94 3.53
C ASN A 12 25.42 22.26 2.76
N GLU A 13 26.67 22.70 2.61
CA GLU A 13 26.99 23.95 1.90
C GLU A 13 26.70 23.87 0.40
N PHE A 14 27.04 22.74 -0.24
CA PHE A 14 26.77 22.53 -1.66
C PHE A 14 25.27 22.58 -1.92
N LEU A 15 24.49 21.77 -1.20
CA LEU A 15 23.05 21.71 -1.36
C LEU A 15 22.39 23.05 -1.02
N ARG A 16 22.86 23.76 0.02
CA ARG A 16 22.40 25.11 0.33
C ARG A 16 22.56 26.06 -0.86
N ASN A 17 23.72 26.05 -1.52
CA ASN A 17 23.98 26.91 -2.67
C ASN A 17 23.09 26.53 -3.87
N VAL A 18 22.84 25.24 -4.09
CA VAL A 18 21.96 24.74 -5.16
C VAL A 18 20.51 25.23 -4.97
N PHE A 19 20.00 25.19 -3.74
CA PHE A 19 18.59 25.48 -3.46
C PHE A 19 18.29 26.93 -3.04
N ALA A 20 19.29 27.75 -2.74
CA ALA A 20 19.10 29.10 -2.19
C ALA A 20 18.27 30.04 -3.07
N SER A 21 18.23 29.84 -4.39
CA SER A 21 17.45 30.68 -5.30
C SER A 21 15.94 30.50 -5.09
N ASP A 22 15.51 29.27 -4.85
CA ASP A 22 14.10 28.86 -4.93
C ASP A 22 13.50 28.55 -3.55
N PHE A 23 14.36 28.25 -2.56
CA PHE A 23 13.96 27.76 -1.25
C PHE A 23 14.49 28.62 -0.11
N GLU A 24 13.77 28.59 1.02
CA GLU A 24 14.28 29.02 2.32
C GLU A 24 15.00 27.81 2.96
N VAL A 25 16.32 27.79 2.82
CA VAL A 25 17.13 26.61 3.15
C VAL A 25 17.59 26.62 4.59
N ASN A 26 17.16 25.62 5.34
CA ASN A 26 17.60 25.30 6.69
C ASN A 26 18.54 24.10 6.65
N VAL A 27 19.60 24.16 7.43
CA VAL A 27 20.64 23.12 7.50
C VAL A 27 20.79 22.73 8.96
N ILE A 28 20.78 21.43 9.24
CA ILE A 28 20.96 20.90 10.59
C ILE A 28 22.28 20.12 10.70
N ASP A 29 22.88 20.19 11.88
CA ASP A 29 24.00 19.34 12.30
C ASP A 29 23.49 17.94 12.70
N LYS A 30 24.15 16.88 12.20
CA LYS A 30 23.79 15.47 12.47
C LYS A 30 23.68 15.12 13.98
N SER A 31 24.27 15.92 14.87
CA SER A 31 24.17 15.76 16.31
C SER A 31 22.82 16.10 16.93
N GLN A 32 21.91 16.76 16.20
CA GLN A 32 20.59 17.15 16.73
C GLN A 32 19.49 16.16 16.33
N PRO A 33 18.50 15.89 17.22
CA PRO A 33 17.34 15.07 16.87
C PRO A 33 16.58 15.67 15.69
N LEU A 34 16.47 14.92 14.59
CA LEU A 34 15.83 15.36 13.36
C LEU A 34 14.39 15.83 13.58
N ILE A 35 13.61 15.10 14.37
CA ILE A 35 12.17 15.38 14.57
C ILE A 35 11.93 16.70 15.31
N ASP A 36 12.77 17.05 16.28
CA ASP A 36 12.66 18.30 17.02
C ASP A 36 12.92 19.50 16.11
N GLN A 37 13.87 19.35 15.19
CA GLN A 37 14.16 20.39 14.20
C GLN A 37 13.05 20.51 13.17
N ILE A 38 12.47 19.38 12.71
CA ILE A 38 11.29 19.41 11.84
C ILE A 38 10.13 20.15 12.53
N ARG A 39 9.87 19.88 13.81
CA ARG A 39 8.80 20.56 14.57
C ARG A 39 9.06 22.06 14.74
N HIS A 40 10.32 22.45 14.91
CA HIS A 40 10.72 23.86 15.06
C HIS A 40 10.66 24.63 13.74
N ILE A 41 11.28 24.09 12.69
CA ILE A 41 11.45 24.73 11.38
C ILE A 41 10.18 24.62 10.54
N LYS A 42 9.41 23.53 10.70
CA LYS A 42 8.24 23.18 9.89
C LYS A 42 8.55 23.17 8.39
N PRO A 43 9.55 22.38 7.96
CA PRO A 43 9.92 22.34 6.56
C PRO A 43 8.78 21.75 5.73
N GLN A 44 8.74 22.13 4.45
CA GLN A 44 7.83 21.58 3.46
C GLN A 44 8.50 20.49 2.61
N LEU A 45 9.82 20.36 2.71
CA LEU A 45 10.64 19.34 2.04
C LEU A 45 11.85 19.02 2.92
N LEU A 46 12.20 17.73 3.00
CA LEU A 46 13.41 17.24 3.67
C LEU A 46 14.35 16.59 2.64
N ILE A 47 15.62 16.96 2.66
CA ILE A 47 16.70 16.23 1.99
C ILE A 47 17.60 15.60 3.06
N ILE A 48 17.82 14.29 2.96
CA ILE A 48 18.55 13.51 3.97
C ILE A 48 19.53 12.54 3.31
N ASP A 49 20.71 12.36 3.89
CA ASP A 49 21.70 11.38 3.41
C ASP A 49 21.17 9.94 3.48
N GLU A 50 21.50 9.13 2.46
CA GLU A 50 21.17 7.69 2.45
C GLU A 50 21.69 6.94 3.69
N GLU A 51 22.88 7.28 4.18
CA GLU A 51 23.54 6.60 5.29
C GLU A 51 22.69 6.70 6.56
N ILE A 52 21.98 7.82 6.73
CA ILE A 52 21.12 8.06 7.89
C ILE A 52 19.80 7.30 7.72
N LEU A 53 19.25 7.27 6.50
CA LEU A 53 18.03 6.51 6.20
C LEU A 53 18.21 5.00 6.35
N LEU A 54 19.40 4.49 5.98
CA LEU A 54 19.70 3.06 5.96
C LEU A 54 20.36 2.55 7.26
N SER A 55 20.66 3.43 8.20
CA SER A 55 21.29 3.07 9.46
C SER A 55 20.27 2.40 10.39
N GLU A 56 20.47 1.11 10.67
CA GLU A 56 19.66 0.34 11.62
C GLU A 56 19.67 0.94 13.05
N LYS A 57 20.69 1.76 13.35
CA LYS A 57 20.85 2.41 14.66
C LYS A 57 20.21 3.80 14.73
N ASP A 58 19.85 4.39 13.59
CA ASP A 58 19.33 5.76 13.56
C ASP A 58 17.81 5.78 13.67
N GLN A 59 17.35 6.11 14.88
CA GLN A 59 15.94 6.27 15.21
C GLN A 59 15.29 7.45 14.45
N HIS A 60 16.09 8.33 13.83
CA HIS A 60 15.63 9.56 13.17
C HIS A 60 14.52 9.37 12.14
N TYR A 61 14.65 8.38 11.25
CA TYR A 61 13.65 8.17 10.21
C TYR A 61 12.41 7.44 10.74
N SER A 62 12.60 6.48 11.63
CA SER A 62 11.52 5.78 12.33
C SER A 62 10.66 6.76 13.14
N ASP A 63 11.29 7.72 13.82
CA ASP A 63 10.58 8.79 14.53
C ASP A 63 9.74 9.66 13.59
N LEU A 64 10.25 9.95 12.39
CA LEU A 64 9.53 10.72 11.39
C LEU A 64 8.30 9.95 10.88
N THR A 65 8.45 8.66 10.54
CA THR A 65 7.34 7.84 10.04
C THR A 65 6.27 7.56 11.10
N LYS A 66 6.66 7.51 12.38
CA LYS A 66 5.74 7.36 13.52
C LYS A 66 5.09 8.68 13.96
N ASP A 67 5.59 9.84 13.54
CA ASP A 67 5.02 11.13 13.95
C ASP A 67 3.64 11.38 13.32
N LYS A 68 2.63 11.54 14.17
CA LYS A 68 1.22 11.76 13.77
C LYS A 68 1.02 12.98 12.88
N VAL A 69 1.94 13.95 12.90
CA VAL A 69 1.87 15.19 12.12
C VAL A 69 2.80 15.15 10.92
N TYR A 70 3.99 14.59 11.03
CA TYR A 70 5.03 14.69 9.99
C TYR A 70 5.31 13.40 9.19
N HIS A 71 4.59 12.30 9.43
CA HIS A 71 4.76 11.03 8.69
C HIS A 71 4.63 11.13 7.16
N ASP A 72 4.00 12.19 6.64
CA ASP A 72 3.84 12.45 5.21
C ASP A 72 4.71 13.61 4.70
N LEU A 73 5.66 14.11 5.51
CA LEU A 73 6.65 15.09 5.09
C LEU A 73 7.42 14.52 3.89
N PRO A 74 7.44 15.21 2.73
CA PRO A 74 8.16 14.66 1.59
C PRO A 74 9.65 14.64 1.86
N VAL A 75 10.23 13.45 1.69
CA VAL A 75 11.66 13.20 1.89
C VAL A 75 12.32 12.88 0.57
N ILE A 76 13.47 13.48 0.32
CA ILE A 76 14.35 13.16 -0.79
C ILE A 76 15.65 12.56 -0.23
N ALA A 77 15.97 11.34 -0.65
CA ALA A 77 17.23 10.70 -0.29
C ALA A 77 18.37 11.27 -1.14
N TYR A 78 19.47 11.65 -0.48
CA TYR A 78 20.71 12.07 -1.10
C TYR A 78 21.68 10.88 -1.19
N TYR A 79 21.72 10.27 -2.38
CA TYR A 79 22.19 8.91 -2.63
C TYR A 79 23.57 8.89 -3.32
N SER A 80 24.53 8.11 -2.83
CA SER A 80 25.93 8.14 -3.32
C SER A 80 26.10 7.62 -4.75
N GLY A 81 25.19 6.78 -5.24
CA GLY A 81 25.29 6.20 -6.59
C GLY A 81 25.99 4.85 -6.68
N GLN A 82 26.50 4.30 -5.57
CA GLN A 82 27.42 3.14 -5.64
C GLN A 82 26.74 1.78 -5.47
N ASP A 83 25.61 1.71 -4.78
CA ASP A 83 24.96 0.44 -4.42
C ASP A 83 23.48 0.41 -4.83
N GLU A 84 23.15 -0.42 -5.81
CA GLU A 84 21.77 -0.59 -6.28
C GLU A 84 20.86 -1.17 -5.18
N ILE A 85 21.38 -2.01 -4.30
CA ILE A 85 20.62 -2.57 -3.17
C ILE A 85 20.23 -1.46 -2.19
N ALA A 86 21.16 -0.58 -1.83
CA ALA A 86 20.87 0.62 -1.05
C ALA A 86 19.79 1.48 -1.71
N ARG A 87 19.85 1.67 -3.03
CA ARG A 87 18.83 2.42 -3.78
C ARG A 87 17.45 1.78 -3.66
N LEU A 88 17.35 0.45 -3.77
CA LEU A 88 16.09 -0.28 -3.59
C LEU A 88 15.55 -0.12 -2.17
N LYS A 89 16.40 -0.29 -1.15
CA LYS A 89 16.03 -0.08 0.26
C LYS A 89 15.48 1.33 0.50
N LEU A 90 16.10 2.36 -0.06
CA LEU A 90 15.63 3.75 0.11
C LEU A 90 14.17 3.96 -0.31
N TYR A 91 13.72 3.30 -1.37
CA TYR A 91 12.32 3.41 -1.79
C TYR A 91 11.35 2.66 -0.87
N GLN A 92 11.80 1.66 -0.11
CA GLN A 92 10.99 1.03 0.95
C GLN A 92 10.71 2.02 2.09
N PHE A 93 11.60 2.98 2.32
CA PHE A 93 11.42 4.03 3.31
C PHE A 93 10.41 5.12 2.89
N ASN A 94 9.51 4.93 1.92
CA ASN A 94 8.53 5.96 1.50
C ASN A 94 9.16 7.32 1.11
N VAL A 95 10.44 7.34 0.70
CA VAL A 95 11.06 8.56 0.17
C VAL A 95 10.34 8.95 -1.12
N LYS A 96 10.09 10.24 -1.28
CA LYS A 96 9.39 10.79 -2.44
C LYS A 96 10.35 11.09 -3.58
N GLY A 97 11.66 11.09 -3.37
CA GLY A 97 12.64 11.27 -4.44
C GLY A 97 14.00 10.74 -4.05
N ILE A 98 14.83 10.45 -5.05
CA ILE A 98 16.24 10.11 -4.86
C ILE A 98 17.07 10.98 -5.79
N ILE A 99 18.09 11.63 -5.25
CA ILE A 99 19.04 12.42 -6.03
C ILE A 99 20.43 11.86 -5.82
N GLN A 100 21.12 11.58 -6.92
CA GLN A 100 22.49 11.07 -6.89
C GLN A 100 23.51 12.18 -6.56
N LYS A 101 24.43 11.92 -5.64
CA LYS A 101 25.57 12.79 -5.33
C LYS A 101 26.37 13.09 -6.61
N GLY A 102 26.76 14.35 -6.78
CA GLY A 102 27.53 14.78 -7.95
C GLY A 102 26.74 14.97 -9.25
N CYS A 103 25.41 14.85 -9.27
CA CYS A 103 24.63 15.21 -10.45
C CYS A 103 24.59 16.75 -10.66
N GLU A 104 24.10 17.19 -11.82
CA GLU A 104 23.98 18.62 -12.14
C GLU A 104 22.97 19.32 -11.22
N SER A 105 23.27 20.54 -10.76
CA SER A 105 22.38 21.35 -9.89
C SER A 105 20.96 21.50 -10.45
N LYS A 106 20.81 21.51 -11.78
CA LYS A 106 19.49 21.56 -12.44
C LYS A 106 18.62 20.35 -12.06
N ARG A 107 19.20 19.15 -12.01
CA ARG A 107 18.48 17.91 -11.65
C ARG A 107 18.01 17.92 -10.19
N PHE A 108 18.77 18.55 -9.30
CA PHE A 108 18.36 18.73 -7.90
C PHE A 108 17.08 19.56 -7.80
N LEU A 109 17.05 20.71 -8.49
CA LEU A 109 15.90 21.61 -8.51
C LEU A 109 14.69 20.94 -9.17
N GLU A 110 14.90 20.27 -10.31
CA GLU A 110 13.84 19.51 -11.00
C GLU A 110 13.24 18.44 -10.08
N CYS A 111 14.07 17.66 -9.37
CA CYS A 111 13.59 16.66 -8.43
C CYS A 111 12.79 17.28 -7.27
N ALA A 112 13.31 18.34 -6.64
CA ALA A 112 12.63 19.01 -5.52
C ALA A 112 11.28 19.61 -5.91
N HIS A 113 11.22 20.30 -7.05
CA HIS A 113 9.96 20.85 -7.58
C HIS A 113 8.96 19.76 -7.95
N ASN A 114 9.43 18.67 -8.57
CA ASN A 114 8.58 17.52 -8.89
C ASN A 114 8.00 16.87 -7.63
N VAL A 115 8.79 16.73 -6.57
CA VAL A 115 8.33 16.21 -5.28
C VAL A 115 7.30 17.15 -4.64
N LEU A 116 7.58 18.45 -4.59
CA LEU A 116 6.64 19.42 -4.00
C LEU A 116 5.31 19.50 -4.75
N ALA A 117 5.31 19.40 -6.09
CA ALA A 117 4.10 19.45 -6.90
C ALA A 117 3.09 18.34 -6.56
N ARG A 118 3.57 17.21 -6.03
CA ARG A 118 2.76 16.06 -5.62
C ARG A 118 2.58 15.92 -4.12
N SER A 119 3.20 16.78 -3.32
CA SER A 119 3.14 16.71 -1.86
C SER A 119 2.17 17.73 -1.28
N ASN A 120 1.89 17.61 0.01
CA ASN A 120 1.13 18.59 0.75
C ASN A 120 2.06 19.74 1.17
N PRO A 121 1.97 20.94 0.56
CA PRO A 121 2.81 22.08 0.92
C PRO A 121 2.49 22.62 2.32
N HIS A 122 1.46 22.11 2.99
CA HIS A 122 1.03 22.56 4.30
C HIS A 122 1.40 21.58 5.43
N VAL A 123 2.21 20.54 5.17
CA VAL A 123 2.63 19.57 6.20
C VAL A 123 3.09 20.28 7.47
N GLY A 124 2.57 19.85 8.62
CA GLY A 124 2.94 20.42 9.92
C GLY A 124 2.28 21.76 10.28
N SER A 125 1.59 22.40 9.34
CA SER A 125 0.77 23.58 9.64
C SER A 125 -0.44 23.23 10.51
N GLU A 126 -1.03 24.22 11.18
CA GLU A 126 -2.28 24.00 11.94
C GLU A 126 -3.42 23.52 11.03
N ARG A 127 -3.43 23.98 9.78
CA ARG A 127 -4.33 23.50 8.73
C ARG A 127 -4.17 22.00 8.51
N ASP A 128 -2.94 21.53 8.32
CA ASP A 128 -2.67 20.12 8.06
C ASP A 128 -2.99 19.23 9.27
N LYS A 129 -2.57 19.63 10.47
CA LYS A 129 -2.91 18.94 11.72
C LYS A 129 -4.41 18.78 11.90
N PHE A 130 -5.17 19.85 11.67
CA PHE A 130 -6.62 19.81 11.74
C PHE A 130 -7.21 18.80 10.75
N ILE A 131 -6.73 18.79 9.50
CA ILE A 131 -7.24 17.86 8.48
C ILE A 131 -6.91 16.42 8.82
N LYS A 132 -5.70 16.12 9.27
CA LYS A 132 -5.33 14.76 9.72
C LYS A 132 -6.21 14.31 10.89
N ALA A 133 -6.39 15.16 11.90
CA ALA A 133 -7.28 14.87 13.02
C ALA A 133 -8.74 14.65 12.55
N PHE A 134 -9.21 15.46 11.60
CA PHE A 134 -10.56 15.36 11.06
C PHE A 134 -10.78 14.08 10.25
N ILE A 135 -9.81 13.68 9.42
CA ILE A 135 -9.85 12.41 8.67
C ILE A 135 -9.88 11.21 9.62
N SER A 136 -9.00 11.20 10.63
CA SER A 136 -8.95 10.14 11.63
C SER A 136 -10.24 10.06 12.44
N TYR A 137 -10.80 11.21 12.85
CA TYR A 137 -12.05 11.27 13.60
C TYR A 137 -13.26 10.72 12.82
N GLU A 138 -13.33 10.96 11.51
CA GLU A 138 -14.47 10.55 10.69
C GLU A 138 -14.36 9.13 10.10
N ASP A 139 -13.27 8.43 10.38
CA ASP A 139 -12.89 7.14 9.78
C ASP A 139 -13.02 7.19 8.24
N GLY A 140 -12.47 8.26 7.67
CA GLY A 140 -12.67 8.61 6.26
C GLY A 140 -11.66 7.99 5.30
N ARG A 141 -10.64 7.27 5.81
CA ARG A 141 -9.43 6.94 5.03
C ARG A 141 -9.73 6.17 3.75
N SER A 142 -10.50 5.09 3.83
CA SER A 142 -10.80 4.23 2.68
C SER A 142 -11.42 4.98 1.51
N ILE A 143 -12.39 5.87 1.78
CA ILE A 143 -13.10 6.62 0.74
C ILE A 143 -12.26 7.76 0.19
N ILE A 144 -11.48 8.39 1.06
CA ILE A 144 -10.59 9.47 0.66
C ILE A 144 -9.54 8.95 -0.33
N ILE A 145 -9.05 7.72 -0.16
CA ILE A 145 -8.06 7.12 -1.06
C ILE A 145 -8.59 7.09 -2.50
N ASP A 146 -9.83 6.65 -2.71
CA ASP A 146 -10.38 6.53 -4.08
C ASP A 146 -10.60 7.88 -4.75
N ALA A 147 -11.12 8.85 -4.00
CA ALA A 147 -11.33 10.21 -4.50
C ALA A 147 -10.01 10.93 -4.80
N LEU A 148 -9.04 10.78 -3.90
CA LEU A 148 -7.73 11.44 -4.04
C LEU A 148 -6.91 10.85 -5.17
N TYR A 149 -7.00 9.54 -5.40
CA TYR A 149 -6.37 8.92 -6.56
C TYR A 149 -6.81 9.60 -7.86
N LEU A 150 -8.12 9.76 -8.05
CA LEU A 150 -8.66 10.30 -9.30
C LEU A 150 -8.37 11.80 -9.39
N ALA A 151 -8.49 12.52 -8.28
CA ALA A 151 -8.08 13.91 -8.20
C ALA A 151 -6.60 14.09 -8.59
N ASN A 152 -5.70 13.23 -8.09
CA ASN A 152 -4.27 13.31 -8.40
C ASN A 152 -3.99 13.05 -9.88
N TYR A 153 -4.66 12.07 -10.50
CA TYR A 153 -4.57 11.83 -11.94
C TYR A 153 -4.99 13.07 -12.74
N LEU A 154 -6.17 13.62 -12.44
CA LEU A 154 -6.72 14.79 -13.13
C LEU A 154 -5.89 16.06 -12.93
N LEU A 155 -5.40 16.31 -11.70
CA LEU A 155 -4.52 17.43 -11.39
C LEU A 155 -3.26 17.41 -12.26
N ARG A 156 -2.69 16.23 -12.47
CA ARG A 156 -1.51 16.05 -13.33
C ARG A 156 -1.86 16.23 -14.80
N TYR A 157 -2.95 15.61 -15.26
CA TYR A 157 -3.41 15.71 -16.65
C TYR A 157 -3.62 17.18 -17.07
N TYR A 158 -4.30 17.96 -16.23
CA TYR A 158 -4.56 19.39 -16.46
C TYR A 158 -3.43 20.33 -16.03
N ARG A 159 -2.30 19.79 -15.56
CA ARG A 159 -1.09 20.54 -15.15
C ARG A 159 -1.39 21.66 -14.13
N ILE A 160 -2.25 21.36 -13.16
CA ILE A 160 -2.56 22.28 -12.07
C ILE A 160 -1.31 22.49 -11.21
N ASP A 161 -0.99 23.73 -10.87
CA ASP A 161 0.16 24.05 -10.04
C ASP A 161 0.03 23.51 -8.60
N ALA A 162 1.16 23.43 -7.90
CA ALA A 162 1.25 22.79 -6.59
C ALA A 162 0.31 23.40 -5.52
N GLU A 163 0.16 24.73 -5.53
CA GLU A 163 -0.67 25.43 -4.55
C GLU A 163 -2.16 25.15 -4.80
N ASN A 164 -2.59 25.26 -6.06
CA ASN A 164 -3.96 24.95 -6.45
C ASN A 164 -4.27 23.46 -6.28
N ALA A 165 -3.34 22.58 -6.62
CA ALA A 165 -3.46 21.13 -6.42
C ALA A 165 -3.66 20.77 -4.94
N SER A 166 -2.94 21.43 -4.03
CA SER A 166 -3.16 21.26 -2.58
C SER A 166 -4.57 21.67 -2.14
N ASN A 167 -5.05 22.81 -2.63
CA ASN A 167 -6.41 23.27 -2.32
C ASN A 167 -7.49 22.34 -2.91
N VAL A 168 -7.28 21.80 -4.12
CA VAL A 168 -8.16 20.81 -4.74
C VAL A 168 -8.22 19.53 -3.91
N ARG A 169 -7.08 18.92 -3.57
CA ARG A 169 -7.02 17.71 -2.73
C ARG A 169 -7.78 17.93 -1.43
N LEU A 170 -7.58 19.09 -0.80
CA LEU A 170 -8.26 19.39 0.44
C LEU A 170 -9.77 19.59 0.27
N ALA A 171 -10.20 20.24 -0.80
CA ALA A 171 -11.61 20.38 -1.11
C ALA A 171 -12.26 19.01 -1.34
N VAL A 172 -11.61 18.11 -2.08
CA VAL A 172 -12.04 16.73 -2.28
C VAL A 172 -12.22 16.01 -0.94
N ILE A 173 -11.22 16.03 -0.06
CA ILE A 173 -11.29 15.41 1.29
C ILE A 173 -12.49 15.95 2.08
N LEU A 174 -12.61 17.28 2.19
CA LEU A 174 -13.62 17.92 3.02
C LEU A 174 -15.04 17.71 2.49
N LEU A 175 -15.23 17.82 1.16
CA LEU A 175 -16.53 17.58 0.55
C LEU A 175 -16.91 16.11 0.60
N THR A 176 -15.97 15.20 0.41
CA THR A 176 -16.18 13.75 0.57
C THR A 176 -16.75 13.42 1.95
N ILE A 177 -16.06 13.89 3.00
CA ILE A 177 -16.52 13.71 4.39
C ILE A 177 -17.89 14.38 4.58
N GLY A 178 -18.03 15.63 4.11
CA GLY A 178 -19.24 16.41 4.23
C GLY A 178 -20.47 15.75 3.59
N LEU A 179 -20.32 15.21 2.38
CA LEU A 179 -21.40 14.53 1.67
C LEU A 179 -21.73 13.18 2.30
N LYS A 180 -20.73 12.32 2.56
CA LYS A 180 -20.96 11.00 3.19
C LYS A 180 -21.69 11.13 4.51
N LYS A 181 -21.32 12.11 5.33
CA LYS A 181 -21.93 12.35 6.65
C LYS A 181 -23.17 13.24 6.59
N ARG A 182 -23.58 13.70 5.40
CA ARG A 182 -24.68 14.67 5.18
C ARG A 182 -24.53 15.94 6.02
N LYS A 183 -23.28 16.39 6.20
CA LYS A 183 -22.86 17.52 7.03
C LYS A 183 -22.11 18.61 6.23
N THR A 184 -22.25 18.68 4.91
CA THR A 184 -21.52 19.65 4.06
C THR A 184 -21.59 21.09 4.56
N LEU A 185 -22.77 21.54 5.02
CA LEU A 185 -22.92 22.89 5.58
C LEU A 185 -22.09 23.10 6.85
N LYS A 186 -22.03 22.10 7.74
CA LYS A 186 -21.24 22.16 8.98
C LYS A 186 -19.74 22.14 8.66
N VAL A 187 -19.31 21.33 7.70
CA VAL A 187 -17.92 21.34 7.22
C VAL A 187 -17.58 22.72 6.67
N LEU A 188 -18.43 23.30 5.82
CA LEU A 188 -18.20 24.64 5.28
C LEU A 188 -18.14 25.73 6.39
N GLN A 189 -19.04 25.69 7.37
CA GLN A 189 -19.02 26.60 8.52
C GLN A 189 -17.76 26.45 9.36
N LEU A 190 -17.33 25.20 9.60
CA LEU A 190 -16.11 24.89 10.32
C LEU A 190 -14.91 25.47 9.58
N ILE A 191 -14.77 25.22 8.28
CA ILE A 191 -13.67 25.74 7.47
C ILE A 191 -13.66 27.27 7.40
N GLN A 192 -14.82 27.92 7.33
CA GLN A 192 -14.92 29.39 7.39
C GLN A 192 -14.47 29.99 8.72
N SER A 193 -14.48 29.20 9.81
CA SER A 193 -14.00 29.65 11.11
C SER A 193 -12.47 29.58 11.25
N PHE A 194 -11.80 28.92 10.30
CA PHE A 194 -10.35 28.79 10.24
C PHE A 194 -9.77 29.72 9.16
N ASP A 195 -8.51 30.11 9.31
CA ASP A 195 -7.78 30.95 8.36
C ASP A 195 -7.27 30.15 7.15
N PHE A 196 -8.21 29.50 6.43
CA PHE A 196 -7.91 28.81 5.18
C PHE A 196 -7.78 29.78 4.00
N SER A 197 -7.09 29.34 2.95
CA SER A 197 -7.02 30.10 1.70
C SER A 197 -8.43 30.45 1.19
N PRO A 198 -8.69 31.72 0.81
CA PRO A 198 -9.97 32.13 0.21
C PRO A 198 -10.37 31.24 -0.97
N LEU A 199 -9.38 30.78 -1.74
CA LEU A 199 -9.58 29.91 -2.89
C LEU A 199 -10.17 28.55 -2.50
N LEU A 200 -9.71 27.94 -1.41
CA LEU A 200 -10.30 26.71 -0.89
C LEU A 200 -11.77 26.93 -0.50
N ILE A 201 -12.07 28.06 0.16
CA ILE A 201 -13.44 28.40 0.55
C ILE A 201 -14.33 28.54 -0.69
N ASP A 202 -13.81 29.14 -1.76
CA ASP A 202 -14.52 29.28 -3.03
C ASP A 202 -14.79 27.91 -3.67
N TYR A 203 -13.81 27.01 -3.71
CA TYR A 203 -13.99 25.63 -4.17
C TYR A 203 -15.12 24.91 -3.40
N LEU A 204 -15.12 25.02 -2.08
CA LEU A 204 -16.14 24.40 -1.22
C LEU A 204 -17.53 25.04 -1.40
N LYS A 205 -17.62 26.32 -1.75
CA LYS A 205 -18.92 27.00 -2.01
C LYS A 205 -19.45 26.67 -3.39
N ASN A 206 -18.58 26.57 -4.39
CA ASN A 206 -18.95 26.47 -5.79
C ASN A 206 -19.07 25.04 -6.30
N TYR A 207 -18.84 24.02 -5.46
CA TYR A 207 -18.90 22.61 -5.87
C TYR A 207 -20.20 22.24 -6.64
N HIS A 208 -21.34 22.84 -6.30
CA HIS A 208 -22.61 22.59 -6.98
C HIS A 208 -22.75 23.25 -8.38
N LYS A 209 -21.85 24.17 -8.72
CA LYS A 209 -21.78 24.92 -10.00
C LYS A 209 -20.31 25.24 -10.31
N PRO A 210 -19.49 24.23 -10.65
CA PRO A 210 -18.08 24.43 -10.87
C PRO A 210 -17.84 25.35 -12.07
N LYS A 211 -16.93 26.31 -11.93
CA LYS A 211 -16.58 27.32 -12.93
C LYS A 211 -15.15 27.16 -13.42
N THR A 212 -14.21 26.92 -12.49
CA THR A 212 -12.80 26.76 -12.83
C THR A 212 -12.46 25.30 -13.13
N VAL A 213 -11.30 25.05 -13.74
CA VAL A 213 -10.85 23.67 -14.01
C VAL A 213 -10.66 22.90 -12.71
N GLU A 214 -10.13 23.54 -11.67
CA GLU A 214 -9.96 22.99 -10.32
C GLU A 214 -11.29 22.58 -9.70
N GLU A 215 -12.31 23.45 -9.76
CA GLU A 215 -13.66 23.14 -9.28
C GLU A 215 -14.27 21.96 -10.05
N LYS A 216 -14.04 21.88 -11.37
CA LYS A 216 -14.50 20.76 -12.20
C LYS A 216 -13.79 19.45 -11.85
N ILE A 217 -12.48 19.48 -11.61
CA ILE A 217 -11.68 18.33 -11.14
C ILE A 217 -12.22 17.81 -9.81
N ILE A 218 -12.55 18.71 -8.87
CA ILE A 218 -13.12 18.32 -7.58
C ILE A 218 -14.40 17.49 -7.78
N ILE A 219 -15.31 17.95 -8.66
CA ILE A 219 -16.56 17.25 -8.93
C ILE A 219 -16.34 15.92 -9.64
N ALA A 220 -15.47 15.90 -10.66
CA ALA A 220 -15.11 14.68 -11.37
C ALA A 220 -14.48 13.62 -10.44
N ALA A 221 -13.60 14.03 -9.53
CA ALA A 221 -12.99 13.13 -8.55
C ALA A 221 -14.02 12.56 -7.56
N MET A 222 -14.99 13.37 -7.16
CA MET A 222 -16.01 12.96 -6.19
C MET A 222 -17.07 12.01 -6.76
N THR A 223 -17.29 11.99 -8.08
CA THR A 223 -18.30 11.12 -8.67
C THR A 223 -17.99 9.62 -8.55
N GLN A 224 -16.73 9.25 -8.31
CA GLN A 224 -16.37 7.86 -7.97
C GLN A 224 -16.89 7.42 -6.60
N ILE A 225 -17.00 8.35 -5.64
CA ILE A 225 -17.48 8.07 -4.28
C ILE A 225 -18.99 7.80 -4.27
N GLU A 226 -19.71 8.31 -5.26
CA GLU A 226 -21.17 8.36 -5.28
C GLU A 226 -21.82 7.45 -6.32
N TYR A 227 -21.09 6.53 -6.97
CA TYR A 227 -21.78 5.47 -7.74
C TYR A 227 -22.78 4.68 -6.85
N ASP A 228 -22.59 4.70 -5.52
CA ASP A 228 -23.52 4.15 -4.52
C ASP A 228 -24.52 5.15 -3.91
N ASN A 229 -24.37 6.47 -4.08
CA ASN A 229 -25.20 7.47 -3.39
C ASN A 229 -25.83 8.50 -4.34
N LYS A 230 -27.16 8.45 -4.43
CA LYS A 230 -28.03 9.31 -5.27
C LYS A 230 -28.06 10.78 -4.83
N ASN A 231 -26.94 11.49 -4.78
CA ASN A 231 -26.95 12.92 -4.49
C ASN A 231 -27.33 13.74 -5.73
N PRO A 232 -28.53 14.34 -5.77
CA PRO A 232 -28.98 15.05 -6.98
C PRO A 232 -28.16 16.31 -7.26
N LEU A 233 -27.50 16.89 -6.24
CA LEU A 233 -26.67 18.08 -6.43
C LEU A 233 -25.35 17.74 -7.12
N LEU A 234 -24.70 16.64 -6.74
CA LEU A 234 -23.45 16.22 -7.38
C LEU A 234 -23.71 15.73 -8.81
N ALA A 235 -24.77 14.94 -9.03
CA ALA A 235 -25.17 14.51 -10.37
C ALA A 235 -25.39 15.69 -11.32
N LYS A 236 -26.13 16.71 -10.88
CA LYS A 236 -26.35 17.93 -11.68
C LYS A 236 -25.08 18.73 -11.91
N ALA A 237 -24.17 18.78 -10.93
CA ALA A 237 -22.87 19.43 -11.10
C ALA A 237 -22.02 18.67 -12.13
N TYR A 238 -22.03 17.34 -12.08
CA TYR A 238 -21.32 16.48 -13.03
C TYR A 238 -21.84 16.63 -14.46
N GLU A 239 -23.17 16.69 -14.65
CA GLU A 239 -23.80 16.97 -15.95
C GLU A 239 -23.41 18.33 -16.55
N SER A 240 -22.95 19.26 -15.70
CA SER A 240 -22.49 20.59 -16.15
C SER A 240 -21.01 20.65 -16.53
N LEU A 241 -20.26 19.56 -16.34
CA LEU A 241 -18.84 19.49 -16.71
C LEU A 241 -18.66 19.50 -18.23
N GLU A 242 -17.49 19.96 -18.67
CA GLU A 242 -17.10 19.88 -20.08
C GLU A 242 -16.90 18.42 -20.50
N ALA A 243 -17.27 18.10 -21.74
CA ALA A 243 -17.19 16.74 -22.28
C ALA A 243 -15.77 16.15 -22.20
N GLU A 244 -14.74 16.99 -22.35
CA GLU A 244 -13.35 16.60 -22.21
C GLU A 244 -13.04 16.07 -20.81
N ILE A 245 -13.41 16.79 -19.75
CA ILE A 245 -13.18 16.35 -18.35
C ILE A 245 -13.95 15.06 -18.06
N ILE A 246 -15.20 14.96 -18.52
CA ILE A 246 -16.01 13.75 -18.36
C ILE A 246 -15.32 12.57 -19.04
N GLN A 247 -14.85 12.75 -20.28
CA GLN A 247 -14.18 11.71 -21.04
C GLN A 247 -12.88 11.26 -20.36
N THR A 248 -12.01 12.20 -19.97
CA THR A 248 -10.77 11.90 -19.25
C THR A 248 -11.04 11.20 -17.91
N THR A 249 -12.09 11.61 -17.20
CA THR A 249 -12.48 11.01 -15.93
C THR A 249 -12.97 9.58 -16.12
N ASN A 250 -13.87 9.36 -17.07
CA ASN A 250 -14.38 8.02 -17.38
C ASN A 250 -13.25 7.10 -17.84
N ASP A 251 -12.38 7.57 -18.72
CA ASP A 251 -11.20 6.83 -19.20
C ASP A 251 -10.24 6.46 -18.06
N ALA A 252 -10.01 7.38 -17.12
CA ALA A 252 -9.18 7.12 -15.94
C ALA A 252 -9.79 6.06 -15.02
N VAL A 253 -11.11 6.08 -14.86
CA VAL A 253 -11.85 5.16 -14.00
C VAL A 253 -11.93 3.77 -14.64
N GLU A 254 -12.36 3.70 -15.89
CA GLU A 254 -12.56 2.46 -16.65
C GLU A 254 -11.26 1.65 -16.75
N HIS A 255 -10.13 2.33 -16.94
CA HIS A 255 -8.82 1.69 -17.03
C HIS A 255 -8.00 1.82 -15.74
N HIS A 256 -8.62 2.22 -14.62
CA HIS A 256 -7.95 2.48 -13.33
C HIS A 256 -6.58 3.21 -13.47
N LYS A 257 -6.50 4.24 -14.30
CA LYS A 257 -5.26 4.98 -14.61
C LYS A 257 -4.74 5.72 -13.39
N ILE A 258 -3.61 5.33 -12.86
CA ILE A 258 -2.90 6.03 -11.80
C ILE A 258 -1.68 6.75 -12.36
N TYR A 259 -1.36 7.87 -11.74
CA TYR A 259 -0.04 8.48 -11.90
C TYR A 259 0.85 7.99 -10.76
N ILE A 260 1.86 7.19 -11.08
CA ILE A 260 2.81 6.66 -10.10
C ILE A 260 4.00 7.60 -10.01
N ALA A 261 4.24 8.05 -8.79
CA ALA A 261 5.22 9.07 -8.50
C ALA A 261 6.05 8.74 -7.25
N CYS A 262 5.55 7.85 -6.39
CA CYS A 262 6.27 7.32 -5.23
C CYS A 262 5.85 5.87 -4.95
N ALA A 263 6.57 5.19 -4.04
CA ALA A 263 6.27 3.81 -3.67
C ALA A 263 4.85 3.65 -3.08
N HIS A 264 4.34 4.66 -2.38
CA HIS A 264 2.96 4.65 -1.89
C HIS A 264 1.94 4.58 -3.05
N ASP A 265 2.20 5.23 -4.19
CA ASP A 265 1.29 5.15 -5.34
C ASP A 265 1.29 3.74 -5.96
N ILE A 266 2.45 3.05 -5.93
CA ILE A 266 2.55 1.63 -6.30
C ILE A 266 1.69 0.78 -5.38
N TYR A 267 1.79 1.00 -4.06
CA TYR A 267 0.95 0.29 -3.09
C TYR A 267 -0.54 0.51 -3.35
N VAL A 268 -0.96 1.76 -3.59
CA VAL A 268 -2.37 2.08 -3.93
C VAL A 268 -2.81 1.40 -5.23
N PHE A 269 -1.94 1.37 -6.24
CA PHE A 269 -2.20 0.67 -7.50
C PHE A 269 -2.35 -0.85 -7.30
N VAL A 270 -1.42 -1.45 -6.55
CA VAL A 270 -1.40 -2.88 -6.23
C VAL A 270 -2.61 -3.29 -5.39
N MET A 271 -3.00 -2.48 -4.40
CA MET A 271 -4.22 -2.70 -3.62
C MET A 271 -5.47 -2.77 -4.50
N ARG A 272 -5.56 -1.88 -5.49
CA ARG A 272 -6.68 -1.86 -6.44
C ARG A 272 -6.65 -3.04 -7.39
N LEU A 273 -5.47 -3.37 -7.90
CA LEU A 273 -5.25 -4.55 -8.70
C LEU A 273 -5.66 -5.81 -7.93
N ASN A 274 -5.25 -5.94 -6.66
CA ASN A 274 -5.60 -7.06 -5.81
C ASN A 274 -7.11 -7.17 -5.60
N LYS A 275 -7.80 -6.04 -5.39
CA LYS A 275 -9.27 -6.02 -5.31
C LYS A 275 -9.92 -6.57 -6.58
N ILE A 276 -9.46 -6.11 -7.75
CA ILE A 276 -9.98 -6.57 -9.06
C ILE A 276 -9.68 -8.06 -9.28
N LEU A 277 -8.46 -8.50 -8.94
CA LEU A 277 -8.02 -9.90 -9.08
C LEU A 277 -8.78 -10.84 -8.13
N GLY A 278 -9.01 -10.42 -6.89
CA GLY A 278 -9.74 -11.20 -5.89
C GLY A 278 -11.22 -11.39 -6.24
N GLU A 279 -11.81 -10.46 -6.99
CA GLU A 279 -13.17 -10.62 -7.55
C GLU A 279 -13.19 -11.56 -8.76
N ALA A 280 -12.06 -11.75 -9.47
CA ALA A 280 -11.99 -12.43 -10.76
C ALA A 280 -11.54 -13.90 -10.71
N SER A 281 -10.84 -14.37 -9.67
CA SER A 281 -10.23 -15.72 -9.69
C SER A 281 -10.02 -16.35 -8.30
N GLY A 282 -10.04 -17.69 -8.26
CA GLY A 282 -9.73 -18.52 -7.09
C GLY A 282 -8.26 -18.96 -6.97
N GLU A 283 -7.37 -18.57 -7.89
CA GLU A 283 -5.96 -18.97 -7.89
C GLU A 283 -5.07 -17.99 -7.11
N ILE A 284 -5.28 -17.91 -5.79
CA ILE A 284 -4.62 -16.94 -4.89
C ILE A 284 -3.09 -16.92 -5.05
N GLU A 285 -2.45 -18.09 -5.08
CA GLU A 285 -0.97 -18.19 -5.17
C GLU A 285 -0.41 -17.55 -6.45
N LYS A 286 -1.09 -17.72 -7.60
CA LYS A 286 -0.66 -17.12 -8.85
C LYS A 286 -0.87 -15.60 -8.84
N ILE A 287 -1.97 -15.14 -8.23
CA ILE A 287 -2.28 -13.71 -8.06
C ILE A 287 -1.21 -13.03 -7.21
N GLU A 288 -0.85 -13.62 -6.07
CA GLU A 288 0.19 -13.09 -5.18
C GLU A 288 1.54 -12.99 -5.90
N LYS A 289 1.92 -14.03 -6.64
CA LYS A 289 3.15 -14.03 -7.42
C LYS A 289 3.14 -12.95 -8.51
N TYR A 290 2.02 -12.79 -9.22
CA TYR A 290 1.86 -11.74 -10.23
C TYR A 290 1.97 -10.34 -9.61
N ILE A 291 1.27 -10.10 -8.50
CA ILE A 291 1.32 -8.83 -7.77
C ILE A 291 2.73 -8.51 -7.31
N LEU A 292 3.47 -9.50 -6.78
CA LEU A 292 4.85 -9.32 -6.35
C LEU A 292 5.74 -8.90 -7.52
N HIS A 293 5.71 -9.65 -8.63
CA HIS A 293 6.49 -9.32 -9.82
C HIS A 293 6.11 -7.96 -10.40
N LEU A 294 4.83 -7.63 -10.48
CA LEU A 294 4.39 -6.34 -10.98
C LEU A 294 4.85 -5.21 -10.06
N SER A 295 4.80 -5.39 -8.75
CA SER A 295 5.28 -4.41 -7.77
C SER A 295 6.75 -4.09 -7.99
N ASP A 296 7.59 -5.12 -8.17
CA ASP A 296 9.02 -4.96 -8.47
C ASP A 296 9.23 -4.17 -9.76
N ILE A 297 8.45 -4.48 -10.80
CA ILE A 297 8.52 -3.80 -12.10
C ILE A 297 8.14 -2.33 -12.01
N LEU A 298 7.03 -2.03 -11.34
CA LEU A 298 6.56 -0.67 -11.10
C LEU A 298 7.62 0.11 -10.30
N PHE A 299 8.26 -0.56 -9.35
CA PHE A 299 9.29 0.03 -8.50
C PHE A 299 10.56 0.33 -9.29
N HIS A 300 11.09 -0.61 -10.05
CA HIS A 300 12.24 -0.38 -10.94
C HIS A 300 11.94 0.71 -11.98
N THR A 301 10.72 0.75 -12.51
CA THR A 301 10.28 1.81 -13.42
C THR A 301 10.27 3.16 -12.69
N LEU A 302 9.75 3.22 -11.46
CA LEU A 302 9.74 4.43 -10.65
C LEU A 302 11.17 4.91 -10.36
N VAL A 303 12.04 3.97 -10.01
CA VAL A 303 13.46 4.21 -9.75
C VAL A 303 14.12 4.90 -10.94
N LYS A 304 13.83 4.39 -12.14
CA LYS A 304 14.49 4.81 -13.37
C LYS A 304 13.95 6.11 -13.95
N TYR A 305 12.63 6.23 -14.04
CA TYR A 305 11.97 7.33 -14.74
C TYR A 305 11.46 8.41 -13.78
N GLY A 306 11.41 8.13 -12.47
CA GLY A 306 10.97 9.04 -11.41
C GLY A 306 9.45 9.24 -11.30
N ASN A 307 8.73 9.00 -12.40
CA ASN A 307 7.27 8.94 -12.47
C ASN A 307 6.83 8.28 -13.79
N PHE A 308 5.60 7.77 -13.82
CA PHE A 308 4.96 7.21 -15.01
C PHE A 308 3.46 7.06 -14.77
N TYR A 309 2.69 6.92 -15.84
CA TYR A 309 1.30 6.49 -15.73
C TYR A 309 1.24 4.96 -15.72
N ALA A 310 0.40 4.40 -14.86
CA ALA A 310 0.03 2.99 -14.90
C ALA A 310 -1.48 2.88 -15.08
N GLN A 311 -1.95 1.89 -15.82
CA GLN A 311 -3.38 1.62 -15.97
C GLN A 311 -3.63 0.12 -15.85
N ILE A 312 -4.78 -0.27 -15.34
CA ILE A 312 -5.24 -1.65 -15.26
C ILE A 312 -6.23 -1.84 -16.41
N THR A 313 -5.89 -2.71 -17.36
CA THR A 313 -6.82 -3.12 -18.40
C THR A 313 -7.35 -4.49 -18.05
N VAL A 314 -8.67 -4.65 -17.96
CA VAL A 314 -9.34 -5.94 -17.78
C VAL A 314 -9.93 -6.33 -19.13
N ASP A 315 -9.39 -7.37 -19.75
CA ASP A 315 -9.98 -7.95 -20.96
C ASP A 315 -10.92 -9.10 -20.58
N ASP A 316 -12.23 -8.87 -20.72
CA ASP A 316 -13.32 -9.81 -20.42
C ASP A 316 -13.16 -11.16 -21.16
N GLY A 317 -12.37 -11.22 -22.24
CA GLY A 317 -12.18 -12.45 -23.03
C GLY A 317 -10.94 -13.27 -22.68
N ALA A 318 -9.92 -12.69 -22.03
CA ALA A 318 -8.61 -13.32 -21.86
C ALA A 318 -8.11 -13.34 -20.40
N TYR A 319 -8.88 -12.76 -19.46
CA TYR A 319 -8.47 -12.51 -18.08
C TYR A 319 -7.07 -11.87 -18.00
N CYS A 320 -6.67 -11.12 -19.02
CA CYS A 320 -5.41 -10.42 -19.04
C CYS A 320 -5.57 -9.15 -18.23
N ILE A 321 -4.93 -9.08 -17.06
CA ILE A 321 -4.75 -7.81 -16.40
C ILE A 321 -3.47 -7.16 -16.89
N GLY A 322 -3.64 -6.16 -17.76
CA GLY A 322 -2.58 -5.36 -18.37
C GLY A 322 -2.17 -4.18 -17.51
N ALA A 323 -0.93 -4.09 -17.03
CA ALA A 323 -0.36 -2.84 -16.52
C ALA A 323 0.39 -2.12 -17.63
N THR A 324 -0.11 -0.97 -18.13
CA THR A 324 0.60 -0.17 -19.16
C THR A 324 1.38 0.97 -18.52
N LEU A 325 2.71 1.00 -18.67
CA LEU A 325 3.57 2.04 -18.09
C LEU A 325 3.97 3.10 -19.12
N GLU A 326 3.47 4.33 -19.01
CA GLU A 326 3.82 5.40 -19.96
C GLU A 326 4.78 6.43 -19.35
N SER A 327 5.93 6.63 -19.99
CA SER A 327 6.89 7.70 -19.65
C SER A 327 6.70 8.92 -20.54
N GLU A 328 6.52 10.10 -19.92
CA GLU A 328 6.40 11.37 -20.65
C GLU A 328 7.69 11.79 -21.38
N SER A 329 8.85 11.27 -20.97
CA SER A 329 10.13 11.94 -21.28
C SER A 329 11.24 11.02 -21.80
N LEU A 330 11.21 9.73 -21.50
CA LEU A 330 12.31 8.82 -21.84
C LEU A 330 11.77 7.49 -22.36
N PRO A 331 12.30 6.98 -23.48
CA PRO A 331 11.95 5.65 -23.95
C PRO A 331 12.45 4.58 -22.97
N PHE A 332 11.76 3.45 -22.93
CA PHE A 332 12.27 2.26 -22.25
C PHE A 332 13.53 1.77 -22.95
N ASP A 333 14.63 1.62 -22.20
CA ASP A 333 15.87 1.11 -22.78
C ASP A 333 15.92 -0.43 -22.80
N GLU A 334 16.89 -0.96 -23.55
CA GLU A 334 17.12 -2.40 -23.66
C GLU A 334 17.40 -3.04 -22.30
N HIS A 335 18.05 -2.33 -21.37
CA HIS A 335 18.36 -2.89 -20.06
C HIS A 335 17.11 -3.10 -19.21
N THR A 336 16.17 -2.15 -19.20
CA THR A 336 14.85 -2.35 -18.58
C THR A 336 14.12 -3.49 -19.26
N THR A 337 14.13 -3.54 -20.59
CA THR A 337 13.51 -4.63 -21.35
C THR A 337 14.10 -5.99 -20.96
N SER A 338 15.43 -6.12 -20.87
CA SER A 338 16.12 -7.35 -20.48
C SER A 338 15.84 -7.74 -19.03
N MET A 339 15.84 -6.79 -18.10
CA MET A 339 15.50 -7.04 -16.70
C MET A 339 14.09 -7.63 -16.59
N LEU A 340 13.13 -7.03 -17.31
CA LEU A 340 11.74 -7.50 -17.35
C LEU A 340 11.61 -8.91 -17.93
N THR A 341 12.37 -9.24 -18.97
CA THR A 341 12.39 -10.60 -19.51
C THR A 341 13.02 -11.62 -18.55
N CYS A 342 13.93 -11.22 -17.67
CA CYS A 342 14.54 -12.12 -16.68
C CYS A 342 13.59 -12.51 -15.54
N TYR A 343 12.59 -11.69 -15.22
CA TYR A 343 11.56 -12.04 -14.24
C TYR A 343 10.56 -13.11 -14.75
N CYS A 344 10.67 -13.52 -16.03
CA CYS A 344 9.70 -14.34 -16.74
C CYS A 344 10.08 -15.83 -16.88
N GLU A 345 10.60 -16.47 -15.81
CA GLU A 345 10.68 -17.94 -15.80
C GLU A 345 9.28 -18.59 -15.67
N ASP A 346 8.30 -17.84 -15.18
CA ASP A 346 6.91 -18.26 -15.08
C ASP A 346 6.13 -17.96 -16.38
N LYS A 347 5.63 -19.02 -17.02
CA LYS A 347 4.87 -18.92 -18.29
C LYS A 347 3.47 -18.31 -18.11
N SER A 348 3.01 -18.08 -16.89
CA SER A 348 1.70 -17.49 -16.61
C SER A 348 1.66 -15.96 -16.77
N ILE A 349 2.83 -15.32 -16.90
CA ILE A 349 2.96 -13.86 -17.04
C ILE A 349 3.69 -13.58 -18.36
N GLU A 350 3.12 -12.70 -19.17
CA GLU A 350 3.75 -12.24 -20.42
C GLU A 350 3.95 -10.73 -20.40
N PHE A 351 5.11 -10.29 -20.88
CA PHE A 351 5.44 -8.87 -21.00
C PHE A 351 5.57 -8.48 -22.47
N GLN A 352 4.95 -7.36 -22.83
CA GLN A 352 5.17 -6.70 -24.11
C GLN A 352 5.78 -5.33 -23.86
N VAL A 353 6.95 -5.08 -24.42
CA VAL A 353 7.65 -3.80 -24.29
C VAL A 353 7.62 -3.07 -25.62
N SER A 354 7.09 -1.86 -25.61
CA SER A 354 7.22 -0.89 -26.70
C SER A 354 8.20 0.21 -26.28
N LYS A 355 8.52 1.12 -27.21
CA LYS A 355 9.43 2.23 -26.96
C LYS A 355 9.01 3.09 -25.76
N TYR A 356 7.71 3.21 -25.50
CA TYR A 356 7.16 4.09 -24.45
C TYR A 356 6.13 3.42 -23.55
N SER A 357 5.88 2.12 -23.74
CA SER A 357 4.93 1.38 -22.93
C SER A 357 5.49 0.02 -22.53
N LEU A 358 5.24 -0.37 -21.29
CA LEU A 358 5.39 -1.74 -20.84
C LEU A 358 4.00 -2.27 -20.54
N LEU A 359 3.61 -3.41 -21.13
CA LEU A 359 2.41 -4.16 -20.81
C LEU A 359 2.80 -5.44 -20.08
N ALA A 360 2.33 -5.63 -18.85
CA ALA A 360 2.41 -6.88 -18.11
C ALA A 360 1.03 -7.55 -18.11
N CYS A 361 0.92 -8.78 -18.58
CA CYS A 361 -0.35 -9.53 -18.63
C CYS A 361 -0.22 -10.86 -17.89
N MET A 362 -1.14 -11.12 -16.97
CA MET A 362 -1.33 -12.43 -16.36
C MET A 362 -2.41 -13.20 -17.12
N LYS A 363 -2.17 -14.48 -17.44
CA LYS A 363 -3.20 -15.37 -18.00
C LYS A 363 -3.78 -16.27 -16.91
N PHE A 364 -5.08 -16.51 -16.97
CA PHE A 364 -5.74 -17.52 -16.15
C PHE A 364 -6.02 -18.78 -16.97
N ASP A 365 -5.84 -19.95 -16.36
CA ASP A 365 -5.97 -21.24 -17.04
C ASP A 365 -7.41 -21.46 -17.52
N GLY A 366 -7.58 -21.78 -18.81
CA GLY A 366 -8.89 -22.01 -19.44
C GLY A 366 -9.05 -21.44 -20.86
N SER A 367 -8.14 -20.58 -21.30
CA SER A 367 -8.07 -20.14 -22.70
C SER A 367 -7.02 -20.95 -23.48
N ASP A 368 -7.46 -21.88 -24.32
CA ASP A 368 -6.58 -22.63 -25.25
C ASP A 368 -6.05 -21.74 -26.40
N ASP A 369 -6.46 -20.48 -26.46
CA ASP A 369 -6.07 -19.53 -27.49
C ASP A 369 -4.76 -18.85 -27.10
N ASN A 370 -3.64 -19.31 -27.68
CA ASN A 370 -2.31 -18.74 -27.49
C ASN A 370 -2.14 -17.34 -28.13
N THR A 371 -3.23 -16.68 -28.53
CA THR A 371 -3.17 -15.38 -29.21
C THR A 371 -3.50 -14.23 -28.26
N PHE A 372 -2.54 -13.31 -28.09
CA PHE A 372 -2.79 -12.06 -27.35
C PHE A 372 -3.61 -11.08 -28.18
N PRO A 373 -4.37 -10.20 -27.52
CA PRO A 373 -4.93 -9.02 -28.18
C PRO A 373 -3.78 -8.13 -28.68
N THR A 374 -3.38 -8.33 -29.93
CA THR A 374 -2.32 -7.56 -30.60
C THR A 374 -2.80 -6.21 -31.11
N ASN A 375 -4.12 -5.93 -31.03
CA ASN A 375 -4.76 -4.80 -31.70
C ASN A 375 -5.41 -3.76 -30.76
N ASN A 376 -5.33 -3.92 -29.44
CA ASN A 376 -5.95 -2.99 -28.47
C ASN A 376 -4.90 -2.26 -27.60
N ALA A 377 -3.73 -1.92 -28.17
CA ALA A 377 -2.89 -0.90 -27.51
C ALA A 377 -3.73 0.39 -27.40
N PRO A 378 -3.83 1.04 -26.23
CA PRO A 378 -4.66 2.22 -26.05
C PRO A 378 -4.24 3.29 -27.07
N SER A 379 -5.11 3.54 -28.04
CA SER A 379 -4.89 4.62 -29.00
C SER A 379 -5.01 5.94 -28.27
N THR A 380 -4.00 6.79 -28.40
CA THR A 380 -3.98 8.25 -28.15
C THR A 380 -3.77 8.75 -26.73
N ILE A 381 -2.50 9.04 -26.41
CA ILE A 381 -2.11 10.33 -25.80
C ILE A 381 -1.07 11.08 -26.69
N PHE A 382 -0.31 10.37 -27.54
CA PHE A 382 0.66 10.96 -28.49
C PHE A 382 0.69 10.21 -29.84
N PRO A 383 1.13 10.85 -30.96
CA PRO A 383 1.02 10.27 -32.31
C PRO A 383 1.93 9.05 -32.52
N GLU A 384 1.42 8.11 -33.32
CA GLU A 384 1.92 6.76 -33.61
C GLU A 384 3.44 6.66 -33.87
N SER A 385 4.07 5.64 -33.29
CA SER A 385 5.39 5.14 -33.73
C SER A 385 5.36 3.63 -33.85
N ASP A 386 5.94 3.10 -34.94
CA ASP A 386 5.91 1.69 -35.33
C ASP A 386 6.43 0.72 -34.24
N PRO A 387 5.81 -0.46 -34.07
CA PRO A 387 6.29 -1.49 -33.15
C PRO A 387 7.59 -2.14 -33.66
N ILE A 388 8.55 -2.35 -32.75
CA ILE A 388 9.75 -3.17 -33.00
C ILE A 388 9.41 -4.60 -32.61
N ALA A 389 9.26 -5.48 -33.59
CA ALA A 389 9.05 -6.92 -33.36
C ALA A 389 10.38 -7.59 -32.98
N CYS A 390 10.47 -8.13 -31.76
CA CYS A 390 11.56 -9.02 -31.34
C CYS A 390 11.01 -10.44 -31.22
N SER A 391 11.23 -11.27 -32.24
CA SER A 391 10.86 -12.69 -32.23
C SER A 391 12.06 -13.53 -31.80
N VAL A 392 12.00 -14.14 -30.61
CA VAL A 392 12.93 -15.21 -30.21
C VAL A 392 12.20 -16.53 -30.31
N THR A 393 12.42 -17.27 -31.40
CA THR A 393 11.92 -18.63 -31.57
C THR A 393 12.90 -19.67 -31.01
N SER A 394 12.31 -20.64 -30.33
CA SER A 394 12.84 -21.82 -29.65
C SER A 394 13.93 -22.63 -30.36
N ALA A 395 14.90 -23.11 -29.57
CA ALA A 395 15.58 -24.38 -29.82
C ALA A 395 15.95 -25.05 -28.49
N LEU A 396 15.18 -26.05 -28.06
CA LEU A 396 15.64 -27.29 -27.42
C LEU A 396 14.41 -28.16 -27.09
N ALA A 397 14.32 -29.26 -27.83
CA ALA A 397 13.39 -30.35 -27.60
C ALA A 397 13.98 -31.34 -26.57
N ASP A 398 13.06 -32.04 -25.90
CA ASP A 398 13.23 -33.30 -25.18
C ASP A 398 14.09 -33.30 -23.90
N THR A 399 13.41 -33.42 -22.75
CA THR A 399 13.55 -34.55 -21.81
C THR A 399 12.55 -34.42 -20.65
N GLY A 400 11.65 -35.42 -20.52
CA GLY A 400 11.06 -35.84 -19.24
C GLY A 400 9.92 -35.00 -18.65
N GLN A 401 8.71 -35.58 -18.61
CA GLN A 401 7.65 -35.13 -17.71
C GLN A 401 8.10 -35.31 -16.24
N PRO A 402 7.94 -34.31 -15.36
CA PRO A 402 7.95 -34.55 -13.92
C PRO A 402 6.52 -34.84 -13.46
N GLU A 403 6.36 -35.95 -12.75
CA GLU A 403 5.15 -36.29 -12.00
C GLU A 403 4.88 -35.21 -10.95
N CYS A 404 3.62 -34.78 -10.87
CA CYS A 404 3.10 -33.85 -9.87
C CYS A 404 3.25 -34.49 -8.48
N LYS A 405 4.19 -33.97 -7.67
CA LYS A 405 4.29 -34.33 -6.25
C LYS A 405 3.30 -33.48 -5.47
N GLN A 406 2.39 -34.16 -4.78
CA GLN A 406 1.50 -33.57 -3.78
C GLN A 406 2.31 -32.75 -2.76
N ARG A 407 1.88 -31.51 -2.49
CA ARG A 407 2.38 -30.69 -1.38
C ARG A 407 1.94 -31.35 -0.08
N GLN A 408 2.86 -32.07 0.54
CA GLN A 408 2.83 -32.36 1.97
C GLN A 408 3.53 -31.18 2.65
N VAL A 409 2.93 -30.60 3.69
CA VAL A 409 3.62 -29.64 4.55
C VAL A 409 4.88 -30.34 5.08
N ASP A 410 6.05 -29.78 4.75
CA ASP A 410 7.32 -30.33 5.23
C ASP A 410 7.41 -30.07 6.73
N MET A 411 7.03 -31.07 7.53
CA MET A 411 7.17 -31.08 8.99
C MET A 411 8.64 -30.86 9.43
N GLY A 412 9.61 -30.95 8.51
CA GLY A 412 10.99 -30.55 8.73
C GLY A 412 11.16 -29.06 9.03
N PHE A 413 10.32 -28.17 8.45
CA PHE A 413 10.41 -26.72 8.65
C PHE A 413 9.99 -26.29 10.07
N ILE A 414 9.02 -26.98 10.67
CA ILE A 414 8.58 -26.74 12.07
C ILE A 414 9.70 -27.05 13.06
N ASN A 415 10.52 -28.07 12.79
CA ASN A 415 11.66 -28.42 13.65
C ASN A 415 12.82 -27.41 13.58
N CYS A 416 12.83 -26.51 12.58
CA CYS A 416 13.82 -25.44 12.43
C CYS A 416 13.47 -24.16 13.19
N MET A 417 12.26 -24.08 13.77
CA MET A 417 11.73 -22.91 14.49
C MET A 417 12.13 -22.89 15.97
N HIS A 418 12.98 -23.84 16.39
CA HIS A 418 13.66 -23.77 17.68
C HIS A 418 14.96 -22.99 17.50
N TYR A 419 14.91 -21.70 17.79
CA TYR A 419 16.08 -20.83 17.79
C TYR A 419 17.16 -21.37 18.74
N GLU A 420 18.41 -21.36 18.29
CA GLU A 420 19.54 -21.70 19.16
C GLU A 420 19.60 -20.71 20.34
N ASP A 421 20.15 -21.11 21.49
CA ASP A 421 20.16 -20.27 22.71
C ASP A 421 20.75 -18.87 22.51
N HIS A 422 21.63 -18.69 21.51
CA HIS A 422 22.24 -17.41 21.17
C HIS A 422 21.36 -16.50 20.28
N GLN A 423 20.25 -17.02 19.76
CA GLN A 423 19.26 -16.33 18.92
C GLN A 423 17.98 -16.00 19.68
N LYS A 424 17.83 -16.49 20.92
CA LYS A 424 16.67 -16.22 21.76
C LYS A 424 16.65 -14.78 22.23
N ILE A 425 15.49 -14.15 22.10
CA ILE A 425 15.25 -12.79 22.57
C ILE A 425 14.30 -12.88 23.76
N THR A 426 14.74 -12.47 24.95
CA THR A 426 13.84 -12.41 26.11
C THR A 426 12.83 -11.27 25.95
N ALA A 427 11.64 -11.39 26.55
CA ALA A 427 10.64 -10.31 26.52
C ALA A 427 11.19 -8.97 27.03
N LYS A 428 12.04 -8.98 28.07
CA LYS A 428 12.65 -7.75 28.58
C LYS A 428 13.59 -7.09 27.57
N ALA A 429 14.45 -7.88 26.95
CA ALA A 429 15.37 -7.39 25.92
C ALA A 429 14.60 -6.83 24.71
N PHE A 430 13.54 -7.53 24.29
CA PHE A 430 12.66 -7.07 23.23
C PHE A 430 12.01 -5.72 23.57
N LEU A 431 11.42 -5.58 24.76
CA LEU A 431 10.73 -4.37 25.20
C LEU A 431 11.64 -3.20 25.59
N GLU A 432 12.95 -3.44 25.75
CA GLU A 432 13.94 -2.35 25.88
C GLU A 432 14.12 -1.59 24.56
N GLU A 433 13.93 -2.29 23.43
CA GLU A 433 14.07 -1.72 22.08
C GLU A 433 12.71 -1.41 21.42
N PHE A 434 11.66 -2.16 21.80
CA PHE A 434 10.31 -2.00 21.26
C PHE A 434 9.37 -1.27 22.23
N GLU A 435 9.06 -0.02 21.90
CA GLU A 435 8.02 0.74 22.59
C GLU A 435 6.65 0.43 21.97
N TYR A 436 5.73 -0.07 22.78
CA TYR A 436 4.37 -0.45 22.36
C TYR A 436 3.33 0.49 22.96
N ASP A 437 2.23 0.70 22.22
CA ASP A 437 1.10 1.47 22.72
C ASP A 437 0.30 0.63 23.72
N THR A 438 0.31 1.03 24.99
CA THR A 438 -0.45 0.34 26.04
C THR A 438 -1.95 0.37 25.75
N ALA A 439 -2.47 1.43 25.10
CA ALA A 439 -3.87 1.50 24.73
C ALA A 439 -4.24 0.43 23.68
N LEU A 440 -3.32 0.10 22.75
CA LEU A 440 -3.54 -0.96 21.78
C LEU A 440 -3.62 -2.34 22.46
N ILE A 441 -2.83 -2.58 23.50
CA ILE A 441 -2.87 -3.83 24.27
C ILE A 441 -4.15 -3.91 25.12
N ASP A 442 -4.61 -2.80 25.67
CA ASP A 442 -5.88 -2.73 26.40
C ASP A 442 -7.08 -2.97 25.45
N ASP A 443 -7.09 -2.34 24.28
CA ASP A 443 -8.10 -2.57 23.24
C ASP A 443 -8.08 -4.04 22.78
N LEU A 444 -6.89 -4.63 22.59
CA LEU A 444 -6.77 -6.05 22.28
C LEU A 444 -7.34 -6.93 23.41
N ASN A 445 -7.09 -6.59 24.67
CA ASN A 445 -7.63 -7.32 25.82
C ASN A 445 -9.16 -7.32 25.82
N GLU A 446 -9.80 -6.18 25.55
CA GLU A 446 -11.26 -6.08 25.49
C GLU A 446 -11.83 -6.98 24.40
N ASN A 447 -11.30 -6.89 23.17
CA ASN A 447 -11.75 -7.70 22.04
C ASN A 447 -11.47 -9.21 22.24
N GLU A 448 -10.36 -9.56 22.90
CA GLU A 448 -10.05 -10.95 23.25
C GLU A 448 -11.04 -11.51 24.25
N ASN A 449 -11.41 -10.76 25.29
CA ASN A 449 -12.39 -11.20 26.26
C ASN A 449 -13.76 -11.40 25.61
N ASP A 450 -14.20 -10.48 24.74
CA ASP A 450 -15.46 -10.60 24.02
C ASP A 450 -15.48 -11.84 23.10
N ALA A 451 -14.39 -12.09 22.36
CA ALA A 451 -14.28 -13.25 21.48
C ALA A 451 -14.20 -14.57 22.28
N LYS A 452 -13.47 -14.59 23.40
CA LYS A 452 -13.39 -15.75 24.29
C LYS A 452 -14.75 -16.04 24.92
N ASP A 453 -15.42 -15.05 25.46
CA ASP A 453 -16.74 -15.22 26.06
C ASP A 453 -17.71 -15.81 25.04
N ALA A 454 -17.70 -15.30 23.80
CA ALA A 454 -18.49 -15.85 22.71
C ALA A 454 -18.11 -17.32 22.40
N LEU A 455 -16.82 -17.65 22.34
CA LEU A 455 -16.33 -19.02 22.11
C LEU A 455 -16.63 -19.97 23.28
N TYR A 456 -16.58 -19.54 24.54
CA TYR A 456 -16.79 -20.45 25.68
C TYR A 456 -18.27 -20.62 26.04
N PHE A 457 -19.08 -19.57 25.94
CA PHE A 457 -20.44 -19.57 26.46
C PHE A 457 -21.52 -19.90 25.43
N ASP A 458 -21.31 -19.59 24.14
CA ASP A 458 -22.30 -19.95 23.13
C ASP A 458 -22.22 -21.45 22.81
N GLU A 459 -23.34 -22.17 22.78
CA GLU A 459 -23.33 -23.62 22.53
C GLU A 459 -22.80 -23.96 21.13
N ASN A 460 -23.08 -23.11 20.14
CA ASN A 460 -22.72 -23.30 18.73
C ASN A 460 -21.85 -22.16 18.21
N LEU A 461 -20.98 -22.47 17.26
CA LEU A 461 -20.28 -21.46 16.49
C LEU A 461 -21.27 -20.81 15.53
N THR A 462 -21.51 -19.51 15.65
CA THR A 462 -22.38 -18.74 14.75
C THR A 462 -21.54 -17.80 13.89
N ALA A 463 -22.12 -17.25 12.82
CA ALA A 463 -21.47 -16.23 12.01
C ALA A 463 -21.01 -15.03 12.86
N SER A 464 -21.85 -14.57 13.80
CA SER A 464 -21.50 -13.46 14.71
C SER A 464 -20.33 -13.79 15.63
N VAL A 465 -20.22 -15.04 16.11
CA VAL A 465 -19.07 -15.46 16.93
C VAL A 465 -17.81 -15.50 16.08
N LEU A 466 -17.92 -16.01 14.85
CA LEU A 466 -16.79 -16.06 13.92
C LEU A 466 -16.31 -14.65 13.52
N ASP A 467 -17.23 -13.71 13.31
CA ASP A 467 -16.89 -12.31 13.05
C ASP A 467 -16.09 -11.70 14.20
N SER A 468 -16.51 -11.92 15.46
CA SER A 468 -15.76 -11.48 16.64
C SER A 468 -14.36 -12.09 16.70
N VAL A 469 -14.22 -13.37 16.38
CA VAL A 469 -12.93 -14.05 16.29
C VAL A 469 -12.03 -13.40 15.24
N ILE A 470 -12.56 -13.15 14.04
CA ILE A 470 -11.83 -12.52 12.94
C ILE A 470 -11.36 -11.12 13.34
N VAL A 471 -12.23 -10.30 13.93
CA VAL A 471 -11.87 -8.94 14.39
C VAL A 471 -10.69 -8.99 15.37
N THR A 472 -10.72 -9.91 16.33
CA THR A 472 -9.63 -10.00 17.30
C THR A 472 -8.34 -10.54 16.67
N PHE A 473 -8.40 -11.47 15.72
CA PHE A 473 -7.22 -11.86 14.94
C PHE A 473 -6.65 -10.72 14.11
N VAL A 474 -7.49 -9.85 13.54
CA VAL A 474 -7.03 -8.63 12.86
C VAL A 474 -6.25 -7.75 13.85
N HIS A 475 -6.71 -7.59 15.09
CA HIS A 475 -5.96 -6.83 16.10
C HIS A 475 -4.64 -7.48 16.49
N TYR A 476 -4.58 -8.82 16.60
CA TYR A 476 -3.32 -9.54 16.80
C TYR A 476 -2.35 -9.32 15.65
N THR A 477 -2.80 -9.44 14.40
CA THR A 477 -1.94 -9.21 13.22
C THR A 477 -1.45 -7.77 13.16
N HIS A 478 -2.23 -6.79 13.61
CA HIS A 478 -1.75 -5.42 13.70
C HIS A 478 -0.53 -5.33 14.62
N ILE A 479 -0.58 -5.94 15.81
CA ILE A 479 0.53 -5.96 16.76
C ILE A 479 1.73 -6.74 16.20
N PHE A 480 1.51 -7.90 15.58
CA PHE A 480 2.60 -8.70 15.01
C PHE A 480 3.32 -7.96 13.87
N ASN A 481 2.61 -7.14 13.09
CA ASN A 481 3.21 -6.40 11.99
C ASN A 481 4.02 -5.17 12.43
N GLU A 482 3.98 -4.78 13.71
CA GLU A 482 4.78 -3.67 14.22
C GLU A 482 6.28 -4.01 14.29
N THR A 483 6.64 -5.31 14.28
CA THR A 483 8.04 -5.75 14.35
C THR A 483 8.35 -6.91 13.42
N ILE A 484 9.63 -7.05 13.04
CA ILE A 484 10.05 -8.10 12.10
C ILE A 484 10.10 -9.49 12.77
N GLU A 485 10.28 -9.52 14.09
CA GLU A 485 10.37 -10.73 14.90
C GLU A 485 9.10 -11.58 14.82
N PHE A 486 7.92 -10.97 14.61
CA PHE A 486 6.65 -11.68 14.54
C PHE A 486 6.06 -11.77 13.13
N ARG A 487 6.85 -11.50 12.08
CA ARG A 487 6.37 -11.48 10.69
C ARG A 487 5.70 -12.80 10.28
N ASP A 488 6.27 -13.93 10.68
CA ASP A 488 5.76 -15.25 10.29
C ASP A 488 4.45 -15.59 11.03
N LEU A 489 4.31 -15.12 12.29
CA LEU A 489 3.02 -15.15 13.02
C LEU A 489 1.98 -14.28 12.33
N ALA A 490 2.34 -13.05 11.94
CA ALA A 490 1.45 -12.12 11.25
C ALA A 490 0.91 -12.71 9.95
N TYR A 491 1.79 -13.31 9.15
CA TYR A 491 1.43 -13.98 7.91
C TYR A 491 0.43 -15.12 8.14
N SER A 492 0.70 -15.95 9.15
CA SER A 492 -0.08 -17.16 9.40
C SER A 492 -1.46 -16.86 9.96
N VAL A 493 -1.56 -15.89 10.87
CA VAL A 493 -2.85 -15.44 11.38
C VAL A 493 -3.64 -14.71 10.29
N ASN A 494 -3.02 -13.94 9.40
CA ASN A 494 -3.71 -13.36 8.24
C ASN A 494 -4.24 -14.42 7.26
N SER A 495 -3.47 -15.49 7.05
CA SER A 495 -3.90 -16.63 6.23
C SER A 495 -5.13 -17.31 6.85
N LEU A 496 -5.10 -17.52 8.17
CA LEU A 496 -6.23 -18.04 8.92
C LEU A 496 -7.45 -17.12 8.84
N ILE A 497 -7.29 -15.80 8.99
CA ILE A 497 -8.39 -14.82 8.83
C ILE A 497 -9.06 -14.97 7.47
N THR A 498 -8.27 -15.05 6.39
CA THR A 498 -8.78 -15.20 5.03
C THR A 498 -9.57 -16.49 4.87
N LEU A 499 -9.05 -17.60 5.41
CA LEU A 499 -9.77 -18.87 5.45
C LEU A 499 -11.11 -18.73 6.19
N LEU A 500 -11.10 -18.18 7.40
CA LEU A 500 -12.31 -18.05 8.22
C LEU A 500 -13.38 -17.18 7.54
N GLN A 501 -12.98 -16.09 6.88
CA GLN A 501 -13.89 -15.23 6.12
C GLN A 501 -14.58 -15.94 4.95
N SER A 502 -13.97 -17.01 4.42
CA SER A 502 -14.56 -17.81 3.33
C SER A 502 -15.57 -18.87 3.81
N ILE A 503 -15.65 -19.12 5.12
CA ILE A 503 -16.48 -20.17 5.68
C ILE A 503 -17.91 -19.67 5.88
N ASP A 504 -18.87 -20.33 5.23
CA ASP A 504 -20.28 -20.24 5.60
C ASP A 504 -20.57 -21.17 6.78
N VAL A 505 -20.44 -20.63 8.00
CA VAL A 505 -20.58 -21.38 9.26
C VAL A 505 -21.93 -22.08 9.36
N GLU A 506 -23.01 -21.46 8.89
CA GLU A 506 -24.36 -22.01 9.00
C GLU A 506 -24.54 -23.26 8.13
N SER A 507 -23.74 -23.38 7.07
CA SER A 507 -23.74 -24.54 6.17
C SER A 507 -22.86 -25.72 6.65
N LEU A 508 -22.01 -25.50 7.67
CA LEU A 508 -21.10 -26.54 8.16
C LEU A 508 -21.82 -27.65 8.92
N GLU A 509 -21.31 -28.87 8.80
CA GLU A 509 -21.74 -29.99 9.64
C GLU A 509 -21.44 -29.70 11.12
N GLU A 510 -22.36 -30.08 12.02
CA GLU A 510 -22.27 -29.82 13.46
C GLU A 510 -20.95 -30.31 14.07
N THR A 511 -20.42 -31.45 13.61
CA THR A 511 -19.13 -31.99 14.03
C THR A 511 -17.97 -31.08 13.64
N LYS A 512 -17.94 -30.59 12.39
CA LYS A 512 -16.92 -29.64 11.92
C LYS A 512 -17.02 -28.30 12.63
N GLN A 513 -18.23 -27.79 12.88
CA GLN A 513 -18.42 -26.56 13.65
C GLN A 513 -17.83 -26.69 15.06
N LYS A 514 -18.09 -27.81 15.75
CA LYS A 514 -17.52 -28.07 17.09
C LYS A 514 -16.00 -28.19 17.06
N THR A 515 -15.45 -28.92 16.08
CA THR A 515 -13.99 -29.05 15.94
C THR A 515 -13.32 -27.71 15.63
N LEU A 516 -13.87 -26.93 14.69
CA LEU A 516 -13.38 -25.58 14.38
C LEU A 516 -13.39 -24.71 15.65
N LYS A 517 -14.51 -24.71 16.37
CA LYS A 517 -14.65 -23.97 17.62
C LYS A 517 -13.56 -24.35 18.63
N THR A 518 -13.30 -25.65 18.83
CA THR A 518 -12.23 -26.12 19.73
C THR A 518 -10.85 -25.64 19.29
N TYR A 519 -10.53 -25.68 18.00
CA TYR A 519 -9.24 -25.18 17.51
C TYR A 519 -9.10 -23.66 17.69
N LEU A 520 -10.15 -22.89 17.37
CA LEU A 520 -10.15 -21.44 17.59
C LEU A 520 -9.95 -21.10 19.07
N THR A 521 -10.61 -21.82 19.98
CA THR A 521 -10.40 -21.65 21.43
C THR A 521 -8.95 -21.89 21.82
N GLY A 522 -8.32 -22.98 21.33
CA GLY A 522 -6.91 -23.27 21.61
C GLY A 522 -5.95 -22.19 21.12
N ILE A 523 -6.18 -21.69 19.89
CA ILE A 523 -5.42 -20.59 19.31
C ILE A 523 -5.53 -19.33 20.20
N PHE A 524 -6.73 -19.00 20.66
CA PHE A 524 -6.95 -17.84 21.54
C PHE A 524 -6.24 -17.98 22.89
N ASP A 525 -6.25 -19.17 23.48
CA ASP A 525 -5.54 -19.42 24.73
C ASP A 525 -4.04 -19.24 24.56
N ASN A 526 -3.48 -19.74 23.46
CA ASN A 526 -2.08 -19.61 23.13
C ASN A 526 -1.68 -18.13 22.89
N LEU A 527 -2.47 -17.39 22.10
CA LEU A 527 -2.25 -15.97 21.82
C LEU A 527 -2.38 -15.09 23.07
N ALA A 528 -3.33 -15.39 23.94
CA ALA A 528 -3.52 -14.66 25.19
C ALA A 528 -2.35 -14.87 26.13
N ASN A 529 -1.87 -16.11 26.22
CA ASN A 529 -0.71 -16.46 27.03
C ASN A 529 0.56 -15.76 26.53
N TRP A 530 0.75 -15.71 25.20
CA TRP A 530 1.82 -14.96 24.55
C TRP A 530 1.81 -13.48 24.90
N LYS A 531 0.66 -12.82 24.74
CA LYS A 531 0.49 -11.42 25.11
C LYS A 531 0.81 -11.20 26.59
N MET A 532 0.33 -12.09 27.46
CA MET A 532 0.58 -12.03 28.90
C MET A 532 2.08 -12.09 29.23
N HIS A 533 2.81 -13.06 28.67
CA HIS A 533 4.22 -13.28 29.03
C HIS A 533 5.19 -12.28 28.38
N ILE A 534 4.82 -11.71 27.22
CA ILE A 534 5.68 -10.75 26.52
C ILE A 534 5.41 -9.33 27.01
N PHE A 535 4.17 -8.84 26.93
CA PHE A 535 3.88 -7.43 27.18
C PHE A 535 3.53 -7.12 28.64
N ILE A 536 2.84 -8.04 29.33
CA ILE A 536 2.28 -7.76 30.67
C ILE A 536 3.25 -8.18 31.77
N ALA A 537 3.58 -9.48 31.85
CA ALA A 537 4.48 -10.04 32.86
C ALA A 537 5.96 -9.84 32.51
N GLN A 538 6.28 -9.77 31.20
CA GLN A 538 7.63 -9.57 30.67
C GLN A 538 8.63 -10.59 31.22
N ASP A 539 8.18 -11.83 31.40
CA ASP A 539 8.94 -12.94 31.97
C ASP A 539 9.24 -14.05 30.95
N CYS A 540 8.85 -13.84 29.68
CA CYS A 540 9.16 -14.79 28.62
C CYS A 540 10.67 -14.85 28.34
N PRO A 541 11.30 -16.04 28.44
CA PRO A 541 12.73 -16.21 28.14
C PRO A 541 13.03 -16.17 26.64
N ASP A 542 12.04 -16.39 25.78
CA ASP A 542 12.20 -16.41 24.32
C ASP A 542 10.87 -16.00 23.66
N ILE A 543 10.81 -14.82 23.04
CA ILE A 543 9.58 -14.28 22.44
C ILE A 543 9.02 -15.14 21.30
N HIS A 544 9.84 -15.99 20.68
CA HIS A 544 9.47 -16.86 19.57
C HIS A 544 8.86 -18.21 20.01
N TYR A 545 8.67 -18.43 21.31
CA TYR A 545 8.19 -19.71 21.82
C TYR A 545 6.82 -20.12 21.26
N LEU A 546 6.01 -19.16 20.82
CA LEU A 546 4.68 -19.38 20.27
C LEU A 546 4.73 -19.82 18.78
N ASP A 547 5.81 -19.51 18.06
CA ASP A 547 5.87 -19.62 16.60
C ASP A 547 5.48 -21.01 16.11
N ALA A 548 6.15 -22.05 16.63
CA ALA A 548 5.87 -23.43 16.23
C ALA A 548 4.46 -23.91 16.62
N SER A 549 3.97 -23.56 17.81
CA SER A 549 2.66 -24.02 18.28
C SER A 549 1.50 -23.34 17.56
N LEU A 550 1.58 -22.02 17.37
CA LEU A 550 0.52 -21.28 16.68
C LEU A 550 0.43 -21.68 15.21
N LEU A 551 1.58 -21.86 14.55
CA LEU A 551 1.62 -22.37 13.17
C LEU A 551 0.97 -23.73 13.05
N SER A 552 1.27 -24.63 13.99
CA SER A 552 0.65 -25.95 14.03
C SER A 552 -0.87 -25.86 14.20
N ASP A 553 -1.35 -25.01 15.11
CA ASP A 553 -2.79 -24.83 15.33
C ASP A 553 -3.49 -24.23 14.10
N CYS A 554 -2.87 -23.27 13.42
CA CYS A 554 -3.39 -22.69 12.17
C CYS A 554 -3.49 -23.77 11.08
N ALA A 555 -2.45 -24.60 10.91
CA ALA A 555 -2.44 -25.68 9.95
C ALA A 555 -3.52 -26.75 10.25
N LEU A 556 -3.82 -27.01 11.52
CA LEU A 556 -4.92 -27.90 11.91
C LEU A 556 -6.28 -27.35 11.46
N VAL A 557 -6.52 -26.05 11.59
CA VAL A 557 -7.74 -25.42 11.08
C VAL A 557 -7.82 -25.54 9.56
N GLU A 558 -6.73 -25.26 8.83
CA GLU A 558 -6.68 -25.42 7.38
C GLU A 558 -6.98 -26.86 6.94
N SER A 559 -6.45 -27.85 7.67
CA SER A 559 -6.67 -29.27 7.39
C SER A 559 -8.14 -29.70 7.50
N LEU A 560 -8.94 -29.01 8.32
CA LEU A 560 -10.37 -29.30 8.48
C LEU A 560 -11.18 -29.02 7.20
N PHE A 561 -10.66 -28.12 6.35
CA PHE A 561 -11.33 -27.64 5.13
C PHE A 561 -10.65 -28.07 3.84
N THR A 562 -9.43 -28.63 3.91
CA THR A 562 -8.80 -29.29 2.76
C THR A 562 -9.29 -30.74 2.66
N THR A 563 -10.15 -31.01 1.68
CA THR A 563 -10.62 -32.37 1.39
C THR A 563 -9.46 -33.25 0.91
N VAL A 564 -8.92 -34.07 1.79
CA VAL A 564 -8.16 -35.25 1.38
C VAL A 564 -9.20 -36.28 0.90
N THR A 565 -9.34 -36.44 -0.41
CA THR A 565 -9.86 -37.68 -1.00
C THR A 565 -8.85 -38.79 -0.74
N ASN A 566 -8.82 -39.34 0.46
CA ASN A 566 -8.27 -40.66 0.73
C ASN A 566 -9.14 -41.27 1.83
N GLU A 567 -10.09 -42.08 1.38
CA GLU A 567 -10.56 -43.20 2.17
C GLU A 567 -9.32 -44.05 2.48
N ASP A 568 -8.78 -43.93 3.70
CA ASP A 568 -8.16 -45.03 4.44
C ASP A 568 -7.78 -44.53 5.85
N GLU A 569 -8.57 -44.99 6.81
CA GLU A 569 -8.24 -45.39 8.19
C GLU A 569 -6.80 -45.07 8.65
N SER A 570 -6.58 -44.41 9.78
CA SER A 570 -6.56 -45.09 11.08
C SER A 570 -6.48 -44.09 12.24
N GLU A 571 -7.28 -44.35 13.27
CA GLU A 571 -7.11 -44.01 14.69
C GLU A 571 -5.87 -43.19 15.08
N LEU A 572 -6.06 -41.90 15.38
CA LEU A 572 -5.16 -41.13 16.24
C LEU A 572 -5.82 -41.01 17.63
N GLU A 573 -5.51 -41.95 18.50
CA GLU A 573 -5.73 -41.84 19.95
C GLU A 573 -4.92 -40.65 20.51
N PHE A 574 -5.60 -39.74 21.19
CA PHE A 574 -4.99 -38.62 21.93
C PHE A 574 -4.37 -39.11 23.24
N PHE A 575 -3.16 -38.63 23.55
CA PHE A 575 -2.55 -38.66 24.89
C PHE A 575 -2.63 -37.29 25.54
#